data_AF-A0A7R9K1G3-F1
#
_entry.id   AF-A0A7R9K1G3-F1
#
_cell.length_a   1.000
_cell.length_b   1.000
_cell.length_c   1.000
_cell.angle_alpha   90.00
_cell.angle_beta   90.00
_cell.angle_gamma   90.00
#
_symmetry.space_group_name_H-M   'P 1'
#
loop_
_entity.id
_entity.type
_entity.pdbx_description
1 polymer ?
#
loop_
_entity_poly.entity_id
_entity_poly.type
_entity_poly.pdbx_seq_one_letter_code
_entity_poly.pdbx_strand_id
1 'polypeptide(L)'
;AISTSRASPSAPSLCPPLRRDQVSNVLGIVAGVLMQDHDNRLAEFQQLPYHRVFIMLFLELNAPEAILEAINYQVLTAFCHTLHILRPSKSPGFAYAWLELVSHRVFIGRMLAVTPQQKGWGMYAQLLIDLFKFLAPFLRNAELAKPVTLLYKGTLRVLLVLLHDFPEFLCDYHYGFCDVIPPNCIQMRNLILSAFPRNMRLPDPFTPNLKVDMLPEIAHAPRVLTNFASMIQPLGFKKDLDSYLKARAPVTFLSELRSSLQVSNEPGMRYNIPLMNALVLYVGTQAINFIRSKGLTPTMTTIAHSSHMDIFQNLAVDLDTEGRYLFLNAIANQLRYPNSHTHYFSCTLLYLFAEANTEAIQEQITRVLLERLIVNRPHPWGLLITFIELIKNPTYKFWNHEFVHCAPEIENGVYFGTGVDSKVVWRFFRTLWILVWGTMWARGSWPTRGSRWLALVTDVGKKE
;
A
#
# COMPACT_ATOMS: atom_id res chain seq x y z
N ALA A 1 14.40 -6.52 71.58
CA ALA A 1 13.68 -6.62 70.29
C ALA A 1 13.74 -5.26 69.60
N ILE A 2 14.73 -5.07 68.73
CA ILE A 2 14.91 -3.88 67.89
C ILE A 2 15.29 -4.45 66.52
N SER A 3 14.43 -4.28 65.52
CA SER A 3 14.78 -4.58 64.12
C SER A 3 14.42 -3.38 63.27
N THR A 4 15.43 -2.55 63.04
CA THR A 4 15.46 -1.47 62.06
C THR A 4 15.55 -2.08 60.66
N SER A 5 14.55 -1.83 59.81
CA SER A 5 14.64 -2.16 58.38
C SER A 5 15.50 -1.10 57.68
N ARG A 6 16.61 -1.54 57.08
CA ARG A 6 17.39 -0.70 56.16
C ARG A 6 16.69 -0.67 54.81
N ALA A 7 16.23 0.50 54.41
CA ALA A 7 15.87 0.79 53.02
C ALA A 7 17.13 0.69 52.14
N SER A 8 17.02 -0.03 51.04
CA SER A 8 18.00 -0.06 49.95
C SER A 8 17.97 1.27 49.18
N PRO A 9 19.13 1.86 48.83
CA PRO A 9 19.14 3.08 48.03
C PRO A 9 18.74 2.77 46.59
N SER A 10 17.72 3.48 46.10
CA SER A 10 17.34 3.57 44.70
C SER A 10 18.54 3.95 43.83
N ALA A 11 18.81 3.17 42.78
CA ALA A 11 19.82 3.48 41.79
C ALA A 11 19.56 4.87 41.16
N PRO A 12 20.58 5.73 41.02
CA PRO A 12 20.42 7.03 40.39
C PRO A 12 20.11 6.86 38.89
N SER A 13 19.18 7.68 38.40
CA SER A 13 18.85 7.80 36.97
C SER A 13 20.11 8.15 36.17
N LEU A 14 20.65 7.17 35.43
CA LEU A 14 21.99 7.21 34.83
C LEU A 14 22.14 8.10 33.59
N CYS A 15 21.17 8.98 33.26
CA CYS A 15 21.33 9.92 32.16
C CYS A 15 20.76 11.31 32.48
N PRO A 16 21.61 12.36 32.54
CA PRO A 16 21.15 13.72 32.73
C PRO A 16 20.47 14.24 31.44
N PRO A 17 19.39 15.04 31.55
CA PRO A 17 18.68 15.63 30.42
C PRO A 17 19.57 16.46 29.48
N LEU A 18 20.69 17.01 29.99
CA LEU A 18 21.66 17.81 29.23
C LEU A 18 22.21 17.12 27.96
N ARG A 19 22.40 15.79 27.96
CA ARG A 19 23.00 15.10 26.79
C ARG A 19 22.02 14.95 25.62
N ARG A 20 20.72 14.84 25.90
CA ARG A 20 19.67 14.73 24.88
C ARG A 20 19.51 16.05 24.11
N ASP A 21 19.47 17.15 24.85
CA ASP A 21 19.28 18.49 24.27
C ASP A 21 20.46 18.87 23.40
N GLN A 22 21.68 18.47 23.77
CA GLN A 22 22.89 18.69 22.98
C GLN A 22 22.85 18.02 21.61
N VAL A 23 22.47 16.73 21.51
CA VAL A 23 22.38 16.03 20.22
C VAL A 23 21.34 16.68 19.32
N SER A 24 20.16 17.01 19.87
CA SER A 24 19.09 17.66 19.11
C SER A 24 19.50 19.05 18.62
N ASN A 25 20.22 19.81 19.45
CA ASN A 25 20.74 21.13 19.09
C ASN A 25 21.78 21.05 17.96
N VAL A 26 22.75 20.13 18.06
CA VAL A 26 23.78 19.95 17.01
C VAL A 26 23.12 19.55 15.69
N LEU A 27 22.22 18.55 15.71
CA LEU A 27 21.49 18.13 14.51
C LEU A 27 20.65 19.27 13.92
N GLY A 28 20.00 20.07 14.77
CA GLY A 28 19.21 21.23 14.36
C GLY A 28 20.06 22.32 13.69
N ILE A 29 21.25 22.62 14.24
CA ILE A 29 22.19 23.57 13.64
C ILE A 29 22.65 23.07 12.27
N VAL A 30 23.10 21.81 12.17
CA VAL A 30 23.55 21.23 10.89
C VAL A 30 22.43 21.21 9.85
N ALA A 31 21.21 20.86 10.26
CA ALA A 31 20.05 20.88 9.37
C ALA A 31 19.70 22.30 8.90
N GLY A 32 19.77 23.30 9.80
CA GLY A 32 19.55 24.70 9.44
C GLY A 32 20.58 25.21 8.45
N VAL A 33 21.87 24.90 8.67
CA VAL A 33 22.95 25.25 7.73
C VAL A 33 22.74 24.56 6.37
N LEU A 34 22.36 23.28 6.36
CA LEU A 34 22.04 22.55 5.13
C LEU A 34 20.93 23.24 4.34
N MET A 35 19.81 23.56 5.00
CA MET A 35 18.68 24.21 4.35
C MET A 35 19.06 25.58 3.79
N GLN A 36 19.79 26.38 4.56
CA GLN A 36 20.27 27.69 4.11
C GLN A 36 21.24 27.59 2.92
N ASP A 37 22.17 26.63 2.94
CA ASP A 37 23.10 26.39 1.83
C ASP A 37 22.37 25.85 0.59
N HIS A 38 21.37 24.99 0.78
CA HIS A 38 20.52 24.48 -0.30
C HIS A 38 19.72 25.59 -0.99
N ASP A 39 19.11 26.49 -0.21
CA ASP A 39 18.35 27.63 -0.73
C ASP A 39 19.25 28.67 -1.42
N ASN A 40 20.47 28.89 -0.91
CA ASN A 40 21.39 29.88 -1.45
C ASN A 40 22.15 29.40 -2.69
N ARG A 41 22.62 28.14 -2.70
CA ARG A 41 23.45 27.60 -3.79
C ARG A 41 22.66 26.92 -4.90
N LEU A 42 21.41 26.50 -4.63
CA LEU A 42 20.52 25.88 -5.60
C LEU A 42 21.19 24.72 -6.36
N ALA A 43 21.47 24.89 -7.65
CA ALA A 43 22.09 23.88 -8.51
C ALA A 43 23.55 23.55 -8.13
N GLU A 44 24.24 24.46 -7.43
CA GLU A 44 25.62 24.26 -6.98
C GLU A 44 25.71 23.58 -5.60
N PHE A 45 24.56 23.34 -4.94
CA PHE A 45 24.51 22.69 -3.64
C PHE A 45 25.18 21.30 -3.67
N GLN A 46 26.01 21.03 -2.67
CA GLN A 46 26.74 19.76 -2.53
C GLN A 46 26.28 19.02 -1.27
N GLN A 47 25.66 17.85 -1.45
CA GLN A 47 25.14 17.05 -0.34
C GLN A 47 26.21 16.34 0.51
N LEU A 48 27.43 16.15 -0.03
CA LEU A 48 28.47 15.31 0.56
C LEU A 48 28.86 15.70 2.00
N PRO A 49 29.11 16.98 2.34
CA PRO A 49 29.52 17.36 3.69
C PRO A 49 28.45 16.98 4.72
N TYR A 50 27.19 17.32 4.44
CA TYR A 50 26.07 17.05 5.34
C TYR A 50 25.79 15.55 5.47
N HIS A 51 25.82 14.82 4.36
CA HIS A 51 25.68 13.37 4.37
C HIS A 51 26.71 12.72 5.29
N ARG A 52 28.00 13.09 5.14
CA ARG A 52 29.10 12.57 5.96
C ARG A 52 28.93 12.90 7.43
N VAL A 53 28.57 14.14 7.76
CA VAL A 53 28.33 14.55 9.16
C VAL A 53 27.22 13.71 9.78
N PHE A 54 26.06 13.59 9.10
CA PHE A 54 24.94 12.83 9.65
C PHE A 54 25.26 11.35 9.81
N ILE A 55 25.82 10.69 8.80
CA ILE A 55 26.07 9.24 8.89
C ILE A 55 27.15 8.91 9.91
N MET A 56 28.25 9.67 9.95
CA MET A 56 29.34 9.40 10.90
C MET A 56 28.88 9.67 12.33
N LEU A 57 28.20 10.78 12.57
CA LEU A 57 27.63 11.07 13.90
C LEU A 57 26.62 9.99 14.31
N PHE A 58 25.78 9.51 13.40
CA PHE A 58 24.85 8.43 13.68
C PHE A 58 25.57 7.15 14.10
N LEU A 59 26.63 6.77 13.39
CA LEU A 59 27.40 5.56 13.68
C LEU A 59 28.13 5.65 15.02
N GLU A 60 28.79 6.77 15.31
CA GLU A 60 29.46 7.03 16.57
C GLU A 60 28.48 6.95 17.76
N LEU A 61 27.31 7.59 17.65
CA LEU A 61 26.29 7.56 18.70
C LEU A 61 25.56 6.21 18.83
N ASN A 62 25.80 5.26 17.93
CA ASN A 62 25.28 3.89 17.97
C ASN A 62 26.37 2.85 18.26
N ALA A 63 27.58 3.28 18.65
CA ALA A 63 28.64 2.41 19.12
C ALA A 63 28.16 1.56 20.34
N PRO A 64 28.69 0.34 20.52
CA PRO A 64 28.24 -0.59 21.56
C PRO A 64 28.76 -0.20 22.95
N GLU A 65 28.34 0.96 23.45
CA GLU A 65 28.69 1.49 24.77
C GLU A 65 27.44 1.59 25.64
N ALA A 66 27.54 1.19 26.93
CA ALA A 66 26.40 1.15 27.84
C ALA A 66 25.71 2.51 28.03
N ILE A 67 26.50 3.60 28.00
CA ILE A 67 26.00 4.97 28.11
C ILE A 67 25.17 5.35 26.87
N LEU A 68 25.62 4.96 25.69
CA LEU A 68 24.95 5.27 24.42
C LEU A 68 23.67 4.44 24.27
N GLU A 69 23.69 3.17 24.69
CA GLU A 69 22.51 2.31 24.68
C GLU A 69 21.39 2.88 25.56
N ALA A 70 21.73 3.48 26.71
CA ALA A 70 20.77 4.12 27.62
C ALA A 70 20.05 5.34 26.99
N ILE A 71 20.67 6.02 26.02
CA ILE A 71 20.09 7.17 25.31
C ILE A 71 19.70 6.87 23.87
N ASN A 72 19.83 5.61 23.42
CA ASN A 72 19.74 5.25 22.01
C ASN A 72 18.40 5.65 21.41
N TYR A 73 17.30 5.38 22.11
CA TYR A 73 15.96 5.73 21.62
C TYR A 73 15.79 7.24 21.40
N GLN A 74 16.35 8.08 22.28
CA GLN A 74 16.32 9.53 22.15
C GLN A 74 17.18 10.01 20.98
N VAL A 75 18.34 9.38 20.77
CA VAL A 75 19.19 9.63 19.59
C VAL A 75 18.43 9.29 18.31
N LEU A 76 17.87 8.08 18.21
CA LEU A 76 17.04 7.67 17.06
C LEU A 76 15.89 8.65 16.81
N THR A 77 15.25 9.11 17.89
CA THR A 77 14.17 10.10 17.82
C THR A 77 14.65 11.42 17.21
N ALA A 78 15.79 11.95 17.68
CA ALA A 78 16.37 13.18 17.18
C ALA A 78 16.77 13.08 15.70
N PHE A 79 17.37 11.96 15.28
CA PHE A 79 17.71 11.72 13.88
C PHE A 79 16.48 11.62 12.99
N CYS A 80 15.43 10.90 13.40
CA CYS A 80 14.20 10.83 12.62
C CYS A 80 13.52 12.18 12.47
N HIS A 81 13.45 12.99 13.53
CA HIS A 81 12.91 14.34 13.45
C HIS A 81 13.73 15.21 12.49
N THR A 82 15.06 15.11 12.56
CA THR A 82 15.96 15.83 11.66
C THR A 82 15.74 15.41 10.20
N LEU A 83 15.67 14.11 9.93
CA LEU A 83 15.41 13.58 8.59
C LEU A 83 13.99 13.92 8.09
N HIS A 84 12.99 14.01 8.98
CA HIS A 84 11.66 14.48 8.62
C HIS A 84 11.65 15.96 8.22
N ILE A 85 12.40 16.81 8.93
CA ILE A 85 12.57 18.23 8.59
C ILE A 85 13.26 18.35 7.22
N LEU A 86 14.32 17.58 7.00
CA LEU A 86 15.14 17.53 5.78
C LEU A 86 14.55 16.65 4.67
N ARG A 87 13.27 16.28 4.76
CA ARG A 87 12.62 15.42 3.76
C ARG A 87 12.80 15.98 2.34
N PRO A 88 12.79 15.14 1.30
CA PRO A 88 13.07 15.58 -0.06
C PRO A 88 12.16 16.69 -0.61
N SER A 89 10.93 16.82 -0.10
CA SER A 89 10.03 17.94 -0.48
C SER A 89 10.43 19.29 0.11
N LYS A 90 11.33 19.32 1.09
CA LYS A 90 11.91 20.53 1.68
C LYS A 90 13.32 20.82 1.16
N SER A 91 14.13 19.77 0.96
CA SER A 91 15.50 19.91 0.45
C SER A 91 15.75 18.93 -0.71
N PRO A 92 15.18 19.19 -1.91
CA PRO A 92 15.24 18.27 -3.05
C PRO A 92 16.66 17.95 -3.52
N GLY A 93 17.61 18.89 -3.38
CA GLY A 93 19.02 18.67 -3.72
C GLY A 93 19.72 17.65 -2.80
N PHE A 94 19.12 17.33 -1.66
CA PHE A 94 19.61 16.35 -0.69
C PHE A 94 18.92 14.98 -0.81
N ALA A 95 18.01 14.78 -1.78
CA ALA A 95 17.15 13.59 -1.84
C ALA A 95 17.91 12.26 -1.93
N TYR A 96 19.05 12.21 -2.63
CA TYR A 96 19.85 10.99 -2.74
C TYR A 96 20.55 10.65 -1.42
N ALA A 97 21.29 11.59 -0.83
CA ALA A 97 21.90 11.41 0.48
C ALA A 97 20.87 11.12 1.57
N TRP A 98 19.70 11.76 1.51
CA TRP A 98 18.59 11.49 2.41
C TRP A 98 18.13 10.03 2.31
N LEU A 99 17.96 9.51 1.08
CA LEU A 99 17.58 8.11 0.88
C LEU A 99 18.69 7.17 1.37
N GLU A 100 19.96 7.48 1.13
CA GLU A 100 21.09 6.70 1.67
C GLU A 100 21.09 6.64 3.20
N LEU A 101 20.81 7.75 3.89
CA LEU A 101 20.71 7.80 5.35
C LEU A 101 19.55 6.96 5.87
N VAL A 102 18.34 7.16 5.32
CA VAL A 102 17.12 6.43 5.74
C VAL A 102 17.25 4.94 5.45
N SER A 103 17.90 4.57 4.35
CA SER A 103 18.09 3.18 3.96
C SER A 103 19.35 2.53 4.53
N HIS A 104 20.14 3.26 5.34
CA HIS A 104 21.38 2.73 5.87
C HIS A 104 21.13 1.53 6.78
N ARG A 105 21.88 0.44 6.59
CA ARG A 105 21.67 -0.85 7.29
C ARG A 105 21.60 -0.73 8.83
N VAL A 106 22.44 0.13 9.42
CA VAL A 106 22.45 0.35 10.88
C VAL A 106 21.23 1.15 11.31
N PHE A 107 20.79 2.12 10.50
CA PHE A 107 19.61 2.92 10.79
C PHE A 107 18.36 2.04 10.76
N ILE A 108 18.17 1.25 9.69
CA ILE A 108 17.08 0.27 9.60
C ILE A 108 17.11 -0.72 10.76
N GLY A 109 18.28 -1.33 11.03
CA GLY A 109 18.42 -2.32 12.10
C GLY A 109 18.06 -1.75 13.48
N ARG A 110 18.53 -0.55 13.81
CA ARG A 110 18.20 0.11 15.08
C ARG A 110 16.71 0.48 15.17
N MET A 111 16.13 1.01 14.09
CA MET A 111 14.73 1.45 14.05
C MET A 111 13.72 0.31 14.08
N LEU A 112 13.98 -0.78 13.35
CA LEU A 112 13.00 -1.83 13.09
C LEU A 112 13.26 -3.14 13.85
N ALA A 113 14.52 -3.47 14.17
CA ALA A 113 14.90 -4.73 14.81
C ALA A 113 15.23 -4.58 16.30
N VAL A 114 16.14 -3.65 16.64
CA VAL A 114 16.72 -3.55 18.00
C VAL A 114 15.80 -2.79 18.96
N THR A 115 15.13 -1.73 18.48
CA THR A 115 14.26 -0.92 19.35
C THR A 115 13.10 -1.76 19.89
N PRO A 116 12.96 -1.90 21.23
CA PRO A 116 11.97 -2.77 21.83
C PRO A 116 10.55 -2.26 21.57
N GLN A 117 9.58 -3.18 21.62
CA GLN A 117 8.16 -2.89 21.48
C GLN A 117 7.80 -2.15 20.18
N GLN A 118 8.64 -2.24 19.14
CA GLN A 118 8.40 -1.64 17.83
C GLN A 118 8.24 -0.11 17.88
N LYS A 119 8.78 0.57 18.90
CA LYS A 119 8.58 2.02 19.09
C LYS A 119 9.14 2.85 17.92
N GLY A 120 10.17 2.36 17.23
CA GLY A 120 10.73 3.02 16.06
C GLY A 120 9.88 2.91 14.78
N TRP A 121 8.93 1.97 14.72
CA TRP A 121 8.22 1.67 13.47
C TRP A 121 7.41 2.86 12.96
N GLY A 122 6.66 3.55 13.83
CA GLY A 122 5.84 4.70 13.40
C GLY A 122 6.67 5.83 12.83
N MET A 123 7.85 6.07 13.42
CA MET A 123 8.78 7.10 12.96
C MET A 123 9.41 6.75 11.61
N TYR A 124 9.80 5.49 11.43
CA TYR A 124 10.35 5.01 10.16
C TYR A 124 9.29 5.00 9.05
N ALA A 125 8.05 4.61 9.37
CA ALA A 125 6.92 4.69 8.45
C ALA A 125 6.65 6.13 7.99
N GLN A 126 6.76 7.10 8.89
CA GLN A 126 6.63 8.52 8.54
C GLN A 126 7.69 8.95 7.52
N LEU A 127 8.95 8.54 7.68
CA LEU A 127 10.01 8.84 6.71
C LEU A 127 9.71 8.22 5.34
N LEU A 128 9.27 6.95 5.28
CA LEU A 128 8.84 6.34 4.02
C LEU A 128 7.66 7.07 3.38
N ILE A 129 6.69 7.53 4.18
CA ILE A 129 5.58 8.35 3.70
C ILE A 129 6.08 9.67 3.11
N ASP A 130 7.07 10.32 3.73
CA ASP A 130 7.67 11.54 3.16
C ASP A 130 8.33 11.27 1.80
N LEU A 131 9.05 10.15 1.66
CA LEU A 131 9.63 9.71 0.40
C LEU A 131 8.55 9.46 -0.67
N PHE A 132 7.50 8.71 -0.33
CA PHE A 132 6.43 8.41 -1.28
C PHE A 132 5.64 9.65 -1.69
N LYS A 133 5.37 10.57 -0.76
CA LYS A 133 4.74 11.86 -1.07
C LYS A 133 5.59 12.71 -2.01
N PHE A 134 6.92 12.72 -1.81
CA PHE A 134 7.83 13.42 -2.71
C PHE A 134 7.84 12.79 -4.11
N LEU A 135 7.87 11.46 -4.21
CA LEU A 135 7.89 10.76 -5.48
C LEU A 135 6.56 10.84 -6.24
N ALA A 136 5.42 10.82 -5.54
CA ALA A 136 4.08 10.73 -6.11
C ALA A 136 3.80 11.63 -7.33
N PRO A 137 4.04 12.96 -7.31
CA PRO A 137 3.78 13.82 -8.46
C PRO A 137 4.61 13.45 -9.70
N PHE A 138 5.85 13.00 -9.50
CA PHE A 138 6.70 12.54 -10.60
C PHE A 138 6.24 11.19 -11.11
N LEU A 139 5.86 10.27 -10.22
CA LEU A 139 5.47 8.91 -10.60
C LEU A 139 4.08 8.85 -11.26
N ARG A 140 3.23 9.87 -11.11
CA ARG A 140 1.95 9.98 -11.85
C ARG A 140 2.17 10.27 -13.34
N ASN A 141 3.32 10.83 -13.72
CA ASN A 141 3.62 11.16 -15.11
C ASN A 141 4.17 9.95 -15.86
N ALA A 142 3.82 9.82 -17.14
CA ALA A 142 4.25 8.71 -18.00
C ALA A 142 5.77 8.63 -18.19
N GLU A 143 6.42 9.79 -18.19
CA GLU A 143 7.83 9.95 -18.51
C GLU A 143 8.59 10.40 -17.28
N LEU A 144 9.55 9.57 -16.87
CA LEU A 144 10.43 9.86 -15.75
C LEU A 144 11.78 10.38 -16.26
N ALA A 145 12.18 11.53 -15.75
CA ALA A 145 13.55 12.00 -15.93
C ALA A 145 14.54 11.01 -15.30
N LYS A 146 15.74 10.88 -15.89
CA LYS A 146 16.79 9.95 -15.40
C LYS A 146 17.05 10.05 -13.89
N PRO A 147 17.12 11.24 -13.27
CA PRO A 147 17.30 11.35 -11.82
C PRO A 147 16.17 10.70 -11.01
N VAL A 148 14.92 10.91 -11.42
CA VAL A 148 13.74 10.32 -10.77
C VAL A 148 13.76 8.80 -10.93
N THR A 149 14.13 8.28 -12.10
CA THR A 149 14.28 6.84 -12.33
C THR A 149 15.31 6.21 -11.39
N LEU A 150 16.44 6.89 -11.14
CA LEU A 150 17.45 6.41 -10.20
C LEU A 150 16.92 6.37 -8.76
N LEU A 151 16.20 7.42 -8.33
CA LEU A 151 15.61 7.49 -7.01
C LEU A 151 14.49 6.44 -6.82
N TYR A 152 13.69 6.21 -7.85
CA TYR A 152 12.68 5.15 -7.89
C TYR A 152 13.31 3.76 -7.74
N LYS A 153 14.40 3.47 -8.46
CA LYS A 153 15.15 2.20 -8.30
C LYS A 153 15.69 2.04 -6.88
N GLY A 154 16.25 3.10 -6.29
CA GLY A 154 16.67 3.10 -4.89
C GLY A 154 15.51 2.75 -3.96
N THR A 155 14.35 3.38 -4.18
CA THR A 155 13.13 3.13 -3.39
C THR A 155 12.66 1.68 -3.50
N LEU A 156 12.69 1.08 -4.69
CA LEU A 156 12.36 -0.34 -4.88
C LEU A 156 13.32 -1.26 -4.11
N ARG A 157 14.63 -0.96 -4.09
CA ARG A 157 15.61 -1.73 -3.31
C ARG A 157 15.34 -1.65 -1.81
N VAL A 158 15.01 -0.46 -1.30
CA VAL A 158 14.62 -0.29 0.11
C VAL A 158 13.38 -1.12 0.42
N LEU A 159 12.34 -1.05 -0.41
CA LEU A 159 11.13 -1.84 -0.24
C LEU A 159 11.38 -3.35 -0.31
N LEU A 160 12.30 -3.81 -1.16
CA LEU A 160 12.71 -5.21 -1.24
C LEU A 160 13.39 -5.69 0.05
N VAL A 161 14.33 -4.90 0.59
CA VAL A 161 14.97 -5.20 1.89
C VAL A 161 13.92 -5.25 3.00
N LEU A 162 13.01 -4.28 3.05
CA LEU A 162 11.94 -4.25 4.04
C LEU A 162 10.98 -5.44 3.92
N LEU A 163 10.65 -5.85 2.69
CA LEU A 163 9.80 -7.02 2.45
C LEU A 163 10.47 -8.31 2.92
N HIS A 164 11.78 -8.46 2.69
CA HIS A 164 12.52 -9.65 3.08
C HIS A 164 12.76 -9.72 4.60
N ASP A 165 13.28 -8.63 5.19
CA ASP A 165 13.76 -8.64 6.58
C ASP A 165 12.68 -8.24 7.60
N PHE A 166 11.73 -7.39 7.19
CA PHE A 166 10.72 -6.76 8.06
C PHE A 166 9.30 -6.79 7.45
N PRO A 167 8.79 -7.95 6.97
CA PRO A 167 7.50 -8.00 6.31
C PRO A 167 6.34 -7.57 7.22
N GLU A 168 6.40 -7.83 8.53
CA GLU A 168 5.36 -7.40 9.47
C GLU A 168 5.23 -5.87 9.55
N PHE A 169 6.34 -5.14 9.38
CA PHE A 169 6.31 -3.68 9.32
C PHE A 169 5.55 -3.19 8.08
N LEU A 170 5.82 -3.77 6.91
CA LEU A 170 5.05 -3.45 5.70
C LEU A 170 3.58 -3.85 5.83
N CYS A 171 3.28 -4.97 6.50
CA CYS A 171 1.91 -5.42 6.75
C CYS A 171 1.10 -4.40 7.56
N ASP A 172 1.67 -3.93 8.67
CA ASP A 172 1.01 -3.07 9.66
C ASP A 172 0.75 -1.66 9.10
N TYR A 173 1.66 -1.16 8.25
CA TYR A 173 1.60 0.18 7.65
C TYR A 173 1.13 0.20 6.18
N HIS A 174 0.73 -0.94 5.60
CA HIS A 174 0.35 -1.07 4.19
C HIS A 174 -0.69 -0.03 3.74
N TYR A 175 -1.68 0.27 4.60
CA TYR A 175 -2.75 1.21 4.29
C TYR A 175 -2.20 2.62 4.09
N GLY A 176 -1.44 3.15 5.05
CA GLY A 176 -0.83 4.47 4.96
C GLY A 176 0.12 4.61 3.78
N PHE A 177 0.86 3.56 3.42
CA PHE A 177 1.72 3.58 2.24
C PHE A 177 0.93 3.56 0.93
N CYS A 178 -0.08 2.69 0.82
CA CYS A 178 -0.93 2.62 -0.38
C CYS A 178 -1.76 3.88 -0.60
N ASP A 179 -2.04 4.64 0.46
CA ASP A 179 -2.79 5.89 0.37
C ASP A 179 -1.98 7.04 -0.26
N VAL A 180 -0.65 6.97 -0.20
CA VAL A 180 0.26 7.99 -0.76
C VAL A 180 0.92 7.55 -2.08
N ILE A 181 1.06 6.25 -2.31
CA ILE A 181 1.64 5.71 -3.55
C ILE A 181 0.60 5.79 -4.68
N PRO A 182 0.91 6.44 -5.83
CA PRO A 182 -0.03 6.53 -6.95
C PRO A 182 -0.51 5.16 -7.46
N PRO A 183 -1.77 5.02 -7.90
CA PRO A 183 -2.33 3.75 -8.33
C PRO A 183 -1.54 3.05 -9.44
N ASN A 184 -0.93 3.82 -10.35
CA ASN A 184 -0.10 3.32 -11.45
C ASN A 184 1.27 2.78 -11.03
N CYS A 185 1.70 2.99 -9.78
CA CYS A 185 2.96 2.47 -9.24
C CYS A 185 2.82 1.02 -8.76
N ILE A 186 2.40 0.15 -9.68
CA ILE A 186 1.99 -1.23 -9.38
C ILE A 186 3.09 -2.02 -8.65
N GLN A 187 4.35 -1.96 -9.11
CA GLN A 187 5.45 -2.71 -8.49
C GLN A 187 5.68 -2.31 -7.02
N MET A 188 5.64 -1.01 -6.70
CA MET A 188 5.81 -0.53 -5.34
C MET A 188 4.67 -1.02 -4.43
N ARG A 189 3.43 -0.96 -4.93
CA ARG A 189 2.27 -1.43 -4.19
C ARG A 189 2.32 -2.94 -3.99
N ASN A 190 2.70 -3.70 -5.01
CA ASN A 190 2.86 -5.15 -4.90
C ASN A 190 3.91 -5.53 -3.85
N LEU A 191 5.06 -4.87 -3.79
CA LEU A 191 6.05 -5.13 -2.74
C LEU A 191 5.46 -4.99 -1.33
N ILE A 192 4.62 -3.98 -1.12
CA ILE A 192 3.98 -3.73 0.18
C ILE A 192 2.83 -4.72 0.44
N LEU A 193 1.98 -4.94 -0.56
CA LEU A 193 0.77 -5.78 -0.44
C LEU A 193 1.08 -7.28 -0.44
N SER A 194 2.27 -7.68 -0.90
CA SER A 194 2.80 -9.03 -0.80
C SER A 194 3.43 -9.34 0.55
N ALA A 195 3.60 -8.36 1.44
CA ALA A 195 4.10 -8.62 2.79
C ALA A 195 3.07 -9.43 3.60
N PHE A 196 3.55 -10.38 4.40
CA PHE A 196 2.74 -11.20 5.31
C PHE A 196 3.56 -11.62 6.55
N PRO A 197 2.90 -11.96 7.68
CA PRO A 197 3.61 -12.39 8.89
C PRO A 197 4.50 -13.63 8.67
N ARG A 198 5.76 -13.60 9.12
CA ARG A 198 6.74 -14.69 8.85
C ARG A 198 6.35 -16.05 9.39
N ASN A 199 5.55 -16.09 10.45
CA ASN A 199 5.06 -17.33 11.06
C ASN A 199 3.87 -17.94 10.30
N MET A 200 3.35 -17.26 9.27
CA MET A 200 2.27 -17.78 8.43
C MET A 200 2.84 -18.56 7.24
N ARG A 201 2.26 -19.71 6.96
CA ARG A 201 2.54 -20.48 5.74
C ARG A 201 1.42 -20.26 4.74
N LEU A 202 1.76 -19.65 3.60
CA LEU A 202 0.78 -19.43 2.54
C LEU A 202 0.51 -20.74 1.79
N PRO A 203 -0.76 -21.15 1.61
CA PRO A 203 -1.08 -22.24 0.70
C PRO A 203 -0.77 -21.82 -0.73
N ASP A 204 -0.25 -22.71 -1.55
CA ASP A 204 0.06 -22.41 -2.95
C ASP A 204 -1.26 -22.12 -3.72
N PRO A 205 -1.44 -20.91 -4.29
CA PRO A 205 -2.62 -20.56 -5.07
C PRO A 205 -2.91 -21.48 -6.26
N PHE A 206 -1.91 -22.21 -6.76
CA PHE A 206 -2.08 -23.13 -7.89
C PHE A 206 -2.44 -24.56 -7.47
N THR A 207 -2.57 -24.83 -6.17
CA THR A 207 -3.03 -26.13 -5.65
C THR A 207 -4.42 -26.45 -6.22
N PRO A 208 -4.61 -27.58 -6.93
CA PRO A 208 -5.92 -27.97 -7.42
C PRO A 208 -6.94 -28.10 -6.28
N ASN A 209 -8.15 -27.58 -6.49
CA ASN A 209 -9.26 -27.65 -5.52
C ASN A 209 -8.94 -27.05 -4.13
N LEU A 210 -8.10 -26.01 -4.07
CA LEU A 210 -7.85 -25.27 -2.84
C LEU A 210 -9.16 -24.68 -2.28
N LYS A 211 -9.58 -25.13 -1.10
CA LYS A 211 -10.76 -24.64 -0.39
C LYS A 211 -10.39 -23.47 0.52
N VAL A 212 -10.45 -22.26 -0.03
CA VAL A 212 -10.08 -21.02 0.69
C VAL A 212 -10.98 -20.76 1.88
N ASP A 213 -12.26 -21.11 1.77
CA ASP A 213 -13.29 -21.06 2.80
C ASP A 213 -13.01 -21.93 4.04
N MET A 214 -12.12 -22.92 3.91
CA MET A 214 -11.71 -23.82 5.00
C MET A 214 -10.45 -23.34 5.75
N LEU A 215 -9.81 -22.26 5.30
CA LEU A 215 -8.60 -21.74 5.93
C LEU A 215 -8.93 -21.04 7.26
N PRO A 216 -8.36 -21.44 8.41
CA PRO A 216 -8.65 -20.83 9.70
C PRO A 216 -8.25 -19.34 9.77
N GLU A 217 -7.26 -18.93 8.98
CA GLU A 217 -6.76 -17.56 8.95
C GLU A 217 -7.82 -16.55 8.47
N ILE A 218 -8.77 -16.97 7.62
CA ILE A 218 -9.83 -16.07 7.11
C ILE A 218 -10.80 -15.62 8.22
N ALA A 219 -10.79 -16.27 9.38
CA ALA A 219 -11.54 -15.83 10.55
C ALA A 219 -10.87 -14.65 11.28
N HIS A 220 -9.60 -14.35 11.01
CA HIS A 220 -8.84 -13.34 11.75
C HIS A 220 -8.73 -12.03 10.97
N ALA A 221 -8.91 -10.90 11.65
CA ALA A 221 -8.70 -9.58 11.05
C ALA A 221 -7.19 -9.28 10.96
N PRO A 222 -6.70 -8.70 9.85
CA PRO A 222 -5.33 -8.21 9.80
C PRO A 222 -5.19 -6.98 10.71
N ARG A 223 -3.99 -6.77 11.23
CA ARG A 223 -3.67 -5.54 11.97
C ARG A 223 -3.55 -4.37 10.97
N VAL A 224 -4.19 -3.24 11.31
CA VAL A 224 -4.11 -1.99 10.54
C VAL A 224 -3.83 -0.87 11.53
N LEU A 225 -2.64 -0.27 11.47
CA LEU A 225 -2.23 0.76 12.44
C LEU A 225 -2.73 2.17 12.09
N THR A 226 -3.08 2.41 10.83
CA THR A 226 -3.63 3.70 10.40
C THR A 226 -5.11 3.82 10.80
N ASN A 227 -5.49 4.92 11.45
CA ASN A 227 -6.89 5.20 11.76
C ASN A 227 -7.66 5.68 10.52
N PHE A 228 -7.96 4.76 9.61
CA PHE A 228 -8.70 5.04 8.38
C PHE A 228 -10.10 5.61 8.65
N ALA A 229 -10.74 5.26 9.78
CA ALA A 229 -12.05 5.81 10.14
C ALA A 229 -12.01 7.33 10.37
N SER A 230 -10.90 7.88 10.88
CA SER A 230 -10.73 9.34 11.01
C SER A 230 -10.52 10.06 9.69
N MET A 231 -10.14 9.33 8.62
CA MET A 231 -9.96 9.88 7.27
C MET A 231 -11.29 10.08 6.55
N ILE A 232 -12.39 9.53 7.08
CA ILE A 232 -13.74 9.78 6.56
C ILE A 232 -14.19 11.17 7.00
N GLN A 233 -13.87 12.15 6.18
CA GLN A 233 -14.24 13.54 6.36
C GLN A 233 -15.12 14.01 5.18
N PRO A 234 -16.07 14.93 5.43
CA PRO A 234 -16.36 15.59 6.71
C PRO A 234 -17.07 14.66 7.72
N LEU A 235 -17.03 15.01 9.02
CA LEU A 235 -17.71 14.25 10.09
C LEU A 235 -19.22 14.06 9.84
N GLY A 236 -19.89 15.00 9.16
CA GLY A 236 -21.29 14.86 8.75
C GLY A 236 -21.47 13.65 7.84
N PHE A 237 -20.68 13.56 6.77
CA PHE A 237 -20.68 12.41 5.85
C PHE A 237 -20.45 11.08 6.57
N LYS A 238 -19.55 11.03 7.56
CA LYS A 238 -19.34 9.82 8.36
C LYS A 238 -20.61 9.42 9.14
N LYS A 239 -21.32 10.39 9.75
CA LYS A 239 -22.57 10.12 10.47
C LYS A 239 -23.66 9.61 9.54
N ASP A 240 -23.77 10.19 8.34
CA ASP A 240 -24.74 9.78 7.33
C ASP A 240 -24.44 8.35 6.83
N LEU A 241 -23.16 8.05 6.58
CA LEU A 241 -22.69 6.70 6.27
C LEU A 241 -23.06 5.69 7.37
N ASP A 242 -22.74 6.00 8.63
CA ASP A 242 -23.07 5.11 9.76
C ASP A 242 -24.59 4.92 9.91
N SER A 243 -25.37 5.96 9.61
CA SER A 243 -26.84 5.92 9.66
C SER A 243 -27.39 5.02 8.54
N TYR A 244 -26.88 5.17 7.31
CA TYR A 244 -27.24 4.32 6.18
C TYR A 244 -26.85 2.86 6.42
N LEU A 245 -25.66 2.58 6.94
CA LEU A 245 -25.22 1.22 7.24
C LEU A 245 -26.15 0.51 8.23
N LYS A 246 -26.69 1.23 9.21
CA LYS A 246 -27.60 0.69 10.24
C LYS A 246 -29.06 0.59 9.78
N ALA A 247 -29.58 1.66 9.18
CA ALA A 247 -31.00 1.79 8.86
C ALA A 247 -31.34 1.41 7.41
N ARG A 248 -30.33 1.27 6.54
CA ARG A 248 -30.49 1.11 5.08
C ARG A 248 -31.35 2.21 4.46
N ALA A 249 -31.31 3.40 5.04
CA ALA A 249 -32.09 4.58 4.66
C ALA A 249 -31.34 5.87 5.05
N PRO A 250 -31.56 6.99 4.34
CA PRO A 250 -32.36 7.10 3.11
C PRO A 250 -31.58 6.59 1.87
N VAL A 251 -32.30 6.13 0.84
CA VAL A 251 -31.68 5.70 -0.44
C VAL A 251 -30.95 6.85 -1.14
N THR A 252 -31.35 8.10 -0.90
CA THR A 252 -30.71 9.31 -1.43
C THR A 252 -29.23 9.43 -1.04
N PHE A 253 -28.82 8.82 0.08
CA PHE A 253 -27.42 8.74 0.46
C PHE A 253 -26.55 8.13 -0.65
N LEU A 254 -27.05 7.10 -1.33
CA LEU A 254 -26.32 6.45 -2.43
C LEU A 254 -26.13 7.38 -3.63
N SER A 255 -27.16 8.15 -3.99
CA SER A 255 -27.08 9.12 -5.10
C SER A 255 -26.15 10.30 -4.80
N GLU A 256 -25.99 10.66 -3.52
CA GLU A 256 -25.10 11.75 -3.08
C GLU A 256 -23.65 11.29 -2.86
N LEU A 257 -23.44 9.98 -2.81
CA LEU A 257 -22.14 9.37 -2.48
C LEU A 257 -21.08 9.72 -3.52
N ARG A 258 -21.41 9.66 -4.81
CA ARG A 258 -20.49 10.05 -5.89
C ARG A 258 -20.05 11.51 -5.74
N SER A 259 -21.00 12.42 -5.54
CA SER A 259 -20.74 13.84 -5.35
C SER A 259 -19.86 14.11 -4.14
N SER A 260 -20.03 13.32 -3.06
CA SER A 260 -19.20 13.43 -1.85
C SER A 260 -17.75 12.98 -2.07
N LEU A 261 -17.51 12.07 -3.00
CA LEU A 261 -16.18 11.54 -3.34
C LEU A 261 -15.44 12.39 -4.38
N GLN A 262 -16.17 13.18 -5.17
CA GLN A 262 -15.62 14.01 -6.23
C GLN A 262 -15.19 15.38 -5.69
N VAL A 263 -13.96 15.79 -5.96
CA VAL A 263 -13.36 17.06 -5.49
C VAL A 263 -12.99 18.00 -6.64
N SER A 264 -12.89 17.50 -7.86
CA SER A 264 -12.53 18.29 -9.03
C SER A 264 -13.19 17.71 -10.29
N ASN A 265 -13.21 18.51 -11.35
CA ASN A 265 -13.57 18.08 -12.70
C ASN A 265 -12.34 17.79 -13.57
N GLU A 266 -11.14 18.07 -13.08
CA GLU A 266 -9.87 17.86 -13.80
C GLU A 266 -9.53 16.36 -13.93
N PRO A 267 -9.33 15.84 -15.17
CA PRO A 267 -8.98 14.44 -15.38
C PRO A 267 -7.73 14.01 -14.59
N GLY A 268 -7.82 12.88 -13.87
CA GLY A 268 -6.72 12.33 -13.07
C GLY A 268 -6.58 12.94 -11.67
N MET A 269 -7.40 13.94 -11.33
CA MET A 269 -7.49 14.55 -10.00
C MET A 269 -8.96 14.70 -9.55
N ARG A 270 -9.90 13.97 -10.17
CA ARG A 270 -11.34 14.17 -9.93
C ARG A 270 -11.80 13.74 -8.55
N TYR A 271 -11.20 12.69 -8.01
CA TYR A 271 -11.69 12.02 -6.81
C TYR A 271 -10.73 12.15 -5.63
N ASN A 272 -11.31 12.22 -4.42
CA ASN A 272 -10.58 12.14 -3.17
C ASN A 272 -10.17 10.68 -2.90
N ILE A 273 -8.96 10.31 -3.34
CA ILE A 273 -8.43 8.95 -3.20
C ILE A 273 -8.37 8.49 -1.73
N PRO A 274 -7.86 9.30 -0.77
CA PRO A 274 -7.89 8.93 0.65
C PRO A 274 -9.30 8.64 1.18
N LEU A 275 -10.29 9.47 0.84
CA LEU A 275 -11.67 9.25 1.26
C LEU A 275 -12.24 7.96 0.63
N MET A 276 -11.98 7.70 -0.65
CA MET A 276 -12.38 6.46 -1.33
C MET A 276 -11.77 5.22 -0.63
N ASN A 277 -10.47 5.25 -0.35
CA ASN A 277 -9.77 4.16 0.33
C ASN A 277 -10.32 3.92 1.74
N ALA A 278 -10.57 5.00 2.50
CA ALA A 278 -11.15 4.95 3.84
C ALA A 278 -12.58 4.41 3.82
N LEU A 279 -13.42 4.89 2.91
CA LEU A 279 -14.80 4.43 2.72
C LEU A 279 -14.83 2.92 2.44
N VAL A 280 -14.04 2.44 1.48
CA VAL A 280 -14.03 1.03 1.10
C VAL A 280 -13.61 0.14 2.26
N LEU A 281 -12.50 0.47 2.94
CA LEU A 281 -12.03 -0.33 4.07
C LEU A 281 -13.01 -0.27 5.26
N TYR A 282 -13.60 0.90 5.52
CA TYR A 282 -14.57 1.06 6.60
C TYR A 282 -15.85 0.27 6.34
N VAL A 283 -16.46 0.40 5.15
CA VAL A 283 -17.67 -0.36 4.79
C VAL A 283 -17.41 -1.86 4.86
N GLY A 284 -16.27 -2.34 4.33
CA GLY A 284 -15.94 -3.77 4.39
C GLY A 284 -15.72 -4.28 5.82
N THR A 285 -15.04 -3.50 6.67
CA THR A 285 -14.84 -3.89 8.08
C THR A 285 -16.15 -3.90 8.88
N GLN A 286 -17.04 -2.92 8.66
CA GLN A 286 -18.38 -2.93 9.24
C GLN A 286 -19.22 -4.12 8.76
N ALA A 287 -19.12 -4.47 7.47
CA ALA A 287 -19.83 -5.62 6.91
C ALA A 287 -19.37 -6.94 7.54
N ILE A 288 -18.06 -7.15 7.67
CA ILE A 288 -17.49 -8.33 8.32
C ILE A 288 -18.01 -8.44 9.77
N ASN A 289 -17.99 -7.33 10.52
CA ASN A 289 -18.47 -7.30 11.90
C ASN A 289 -19.97 -7.60 11.99
N PHE A 290 -20.78 -7.02 11.10
CA PHE A 290 -22.23 -7.25 11.04
C PHE A 290 -22.59 -8.70 10.71
N ILE A 291 -21.86 -9.33 9.78
CA ILE A 291 -22.07 -10.75 9.43
C ILE A 291 -21.71 -11.63 10.63
N ARG A 292 -20.59 -11.34 11.30
CA ARG A 292 -20.14 -12.09 12.48
C ARG A 292 -21.08 -11.93 13.68
N SER A 293 -21.67 -10.76 13.88
CA SER A 293 -22.65 -10.57 14.96
C SER A 293 -23.91 -11.42 14.78
N LYS A 294 -24.16 -11.94 13.57
CA LYS A 294 -25.22 -12.90 13.27
C LYS A 294 -24.76 -14.37 13.39
N GLY A 295 -23.52 -14.62 13.83
CA GLY A 295 -22.95 -15.97 13.89
C GLY A 295 -22.59 -16.56 12.53
N LEU A 296 -22.51 -15.74 11.48
CA LEU A 296 -22.22 -16.17 10.11
C LEU A 296 -20.78 -15.82 9.72
N THR A 297 -20.29 -16.47 8.66
CA THR A 297 -19.02 -16.15 8.01
C THR A 297 -19.28 -15.39 6.70
N PRO A 298 -18.37 -14.48 6.28
CA PRO A 298 -18.46 -13.85 4.96
C PRO A 298 -18.35 -14.90 3.85
N THR A 299 -19.35 -14.97 2.97
CA THR A 299 -19.42 -15.81 1.77
C THR A 299 -20.16 -15.01 0.69
N MET A 300 -20.20 -15.50 -0.56
CA MET A 300 -20.94 -14.83 -1.63
C MET A 300 -22.40 -14.53 -1.28
N THR A 301 -23.06 -15.41 -0.53
CA THR A 301 -24.47 -15.26 -0.16
C THR A 301 -24.66 -14.35 1.05
N THR A 302 -23.74 -14.36 2.01
CA THR A 302 -23.89 -13.58 3.26
C THR A 302 -23.46 -12.11 3.10
N ILE A 303 -22.60 -11.80 2.13
CA ILE A 303 -22.23 -10.42 1.81
C ILE A 303 -23.30 -9.70 0.98
N ALA A 304 -24.10 -10.45 0.23
CA ALA A 304 -25.13 -9.94 -0.67
C ALA A 304 -26.31 -9.29 0.09
N HIS A 305 -27.09 -8.48 -0.64
CA HIS A 305 -28.34 -7.88 -0.16
C HIS A 305 -28.23 -7.15 1.20
N SER A 306 -27.12 -6.47 1.44
CA SER A 306 -26.85 -5.71 2.66
C SER A 306 -26.63 -4.23 2.34
N SER A 307 -26.88 -3.33 3.30
CA SER A 307 -26.56 -1.90 3.18
C SER A 307 -25.10 -1.64 2.78
N HIS A 308 -24.19 -2.51 3.19
CA HIS A 308 -22.78 -2.46 2.82
C HIS A 308 -22.56 -2.76 1.33
N MET A 309 -23.23 -3.79 0.80
CA MET A 309 -23.12 -4.16 -0.61
C MET A 309 -23.85 -3.17 -1.51
N ASP A 310 -24.96 -2.56 -1.04
CA ASP A 310 -25.65 -1.50 -1.77
C ASP A 310 -24.71 -0.33 -2.10
N ILE A 311 -23.85 0.04 -1.15
CA ILE A 311 -22.81 1.06 -1.37
C ILE A 311 -21.85 0.62 -2.48
N PHE A 312 -21.33 -0.61 -2.44
CA PHE A 312 -20.37 -1.09 -3.42
C PHE A 312 -20.96 -1.28 -4.81
N GLN A 313 -22.19 -1.78 -4.92
CA GLN A 313 -22.90 -1.90 -6.19
C GLN A 313 -23.20 -0.52 -6.77
N ASN A 314 -23.66 0.42 -5.94
CA ASN A 314 -23.89 1.79 -6.39
C ASN A 314 -22.60 2.46 -6.88
N LEU A 315 -21.49 2.34 -6.14
CA LEU A 315 -20.20 2.87 -6.60
C LEU A 315 -19.70 2.20 -7.89
N ALA A 316 -19.94 0.90 -8.07
CA ALA A 316 -19.56 0.20 -9.29
C ALA A 316 -20.35 0.72 -10.52
N VAL A 317 -21.63 1.05 -10.35
CA VAL A 317 -22.51 1.51 -11.45
C VAL A 317 -22.39 3.01 -11.70
N ASP A 318 -22.51 3.83 -10.66
CA ASP A 318 -22.71 5.28 -10.75
C ASP A 318 -21.41 6.07 -10.95
N LEU A 319 -20.26 5.53 -10.54
CA LEU A 319 -18.97 6.17 -10.81
C LEU A 319 -18.63 6.12 -12.30
N ASP A 320 -17.97 7.17 -12.78
CA ASP A 320 -17.35 7.17 -14.09
C ASP A 320 -16.16 6.19 -14.12
N THR A 321 -15.49 6.10 -15.28
CA THR A 321 -14.37 5.18 -15.45
C THR A 321 -13.24 5.47 -14.44
N GLU A 322 -13.03 6.74 -14.08
CA GLU A 322 -12.03 7.20 -13.11
C GLU A 322 -12.33 6.84 -11.67
N GLY A 323 -13.52 7.16 -11.20
CA GLY A 323 -13.97 6.77 -9.88
C GLY A 323 -13.98 5.26 -9.73
N ARG A 324 -14.49 4.53 -10.74
CA ARG A 324 -14.57 3.06 -10.70
C ARG A 324 -13.18 2.41 -10.66
N TYR A 325 -12.21 2.90 -11.44
CA TYR A 325 -10.84 2.41 -11.37
C TYR A 325 -10.22 2.59 -9.98
N LEU A 326 -10.41 3.76 -9.35
CA LEU A 326 -9.91 4.05 -8.01
C LEU A 326 -10.62 3.21 -6.93
N PHE A 327 -11.93 3.05 -7.03
CA PHE A 327 -12.76 2.22 -6.17
C PHE A 327 -12.31 0.75 -6.21
N LEU A 328 -12.18 0.16 -7.41
CA LEU A 328 -11.72 -1.21 -7.59
C LEU A 328 -10.28 -1.39 -7.09
N ASN A 329 -9.43 -0.38 -7.29
CA ASN A 329 -8.08 -0.36 -6.71
C ASN A 329 -8.08 -0.35 -5.18
N ALA A 330 -9.02 0.36 -4.55
CA ALA A 330 -9.18 0.39 -3.10
C ALA A 330 -9.58 -0.99 -2.54
N ILE A 331 -10.46 -1.71 -3.26
CA ILE A 331 -10.80 -3.10 -2.93
C ILE A 331 -9.59 -4.02 -3.13
N ALA A 332 -8.92 -3.93 -4.28
CA ALA A 332 -7.79 -4.78 -4.62
C ALA A 332 -6.59 -4.62 -3.68
N ASN A 333 -6.46 -3.48 -2.97
CA ASN A 333 -5.44 -3.30 -1.91
C ASN A 333 -5.65 -4.22 -0.72
N GLN A 334 -6.86 -4.73 -0.53
CA GLN A 334 -7.17 -5.61 0.59
C GLN A 334 -6.91 -7.08 0.27
N LEU A 335 -6.64 -7.42 -0.99
CA LEU A 335 -6.35 -8.77 -1.46
C LEU A 335 -4.89 -9.19 -1.15
N ARG A 336 -4.58 -9.37 0.13
CA ARG A 336 -3.21 -9.63 0.64
C ARG A 336 -3.04 -11.10 1.05
N TYR A 337 -2.45 -11.39 2.20
CA TYR A 337 -2.35 -12.75 2.73
C TYR A 337 -3.71 -13.26 3.26
N PRO A 338 -3.88 -14.56 3.57
CA PRO A 338 -5.09 -15.12 4.17
C PRO A 338 -5.49 -14.37 5.45
N ASN A 339 -6.59 -13.66 5.39
CA ASN A 339 -7.23 -12.97 6.51
C ASN A 339 -8.68 -12.63 6.13
N SER A 340 -9.47 -12.19 7.10
CA SER A 340 -10.89 -11.87 6.90
C SER A 340 -11.17 -10.74 5.92
N HIS A 341 -10.29 -9.73 5.82
CA HIS A 341 -10.45 -8.65 4.84
C HIS A 341 -10.18 -9.19 3.43
N THR A 342 -9.06 -9.90 3.24
CA THR A 342 -8.73 -10.54 1.96
C THR A 342 -9.89 -11.40 1.46
N HIS A 343 -10.46 -12.24 2.34
CA HIS A 343 -11.59 -13.09 1.99
C HIS A 343 -12.84 -12.28 1.61
N TYR A 344 -13.26 -11.33 2.46
CA TYR A 344 -14.43 -10.50 2.21
C TYR A 344 -14.33 -9.70 0.91
N PHE A 345 -13.17 -9.06 0.66
CA PHE A 345 -12.97 -8.25 -0.54
C PHE A 345 -12.74 -9.09 -1.81
N SER A 346 -12.23 -10.31 -1.67
CA SER A 346 -12.21 -11.29 -2.76
C SER A 346 -13.63 -11.67 -3.18
N CYS A 347 -14.49 -12.03 -2.22
CA CYS A 347 -15.91 -12.28 -2.48
C CYS A 347 -16.62 -11.05 -3.05
N THR A 348 -16.33 -9.86 -2.53
CA THR A 348 -16.93 -8.61 -3.02
C THR A 348 -16.60 -8.36 -4.50
N LEU A 349 -15.34 -8.49 -4.92
CA LEU A 349 -14.97 -8.29 -6.32
C LEU A 349 -15.62 -9.30 -7.26
N LEU A 350 -15.63 -10.56 -6.86
CA LEU A 350 -16.24 -11.63 -7.65
C LEU A 350 -17.76 -11.47 -7.73
N TYR A 351 -18.41 -11.04 -6.65
CA TYR A 351 -19.84 -10.71 -6.63
C TYR A 351 -20.15 -9.51 -7.56
N LEU A 352 -19.35 -8.44 -7.49
CA LEU A 352 -19.51 -7.28 -8.40
C LEU A 352 -19.29 -7.67 -9.86
N PHE A 353 -18.42 -8.63 -10.16
CA PHE A 353 -18.24 -9.16 -11.51
C PHE A 353 -19.46 -9.96 -11.98
N ALA A 354 -19.99 -10.84 -11.11
CA ALA A 354 -21.13 -11.70 -11.43
C ALA A 354 -22.43 -10.90 -11.62
N GLU A 355 -22.67 -9.89 -10.78
CA GLU A 355 -23.89 -9.06 -10.79
C GLU A 355 -23.76 -7.79 -11.64
N ALA A 356 -22.68 -7.66 -12.43
CA ALA A 356 -22.49 -6.51 -13.30
C ALA A 356 -23.51 -6.50 -14.44
N ASN A 357 -24.27 -5.41 -14.55
CA ASN A 357 -25.21 -5.20 -15.66
C ASN A 357 -24.53 -4.73 -16.96
N THR A 358 -23.23 -4.42 -16.93
CA THR A 358 -22.47 -3.94 -18.09
C THR A 358 -21.09 -4.58 -18.14
N GLU A 359 -20.64 -4.98 -19.33
CA GLU A 359 -19.30 -5.54 -19.51
C GLU A 359 -18.19 -4.54 -19.12
N ALA A 360 -18.44 -3.24 -19.18
CA ALA A 360 -17.47 -2.22 -18.80
C ALA A 360 -17.02 -2.33 -17.32
N ILE A 361 -17.88 -2.85 -16.42
CA ILE A 361 -17.51 -3.10 -15.01
C ILE A 361 -16.64 -4.37 -14.93
N GLN A 362 -17.04 -5.44 -15.62
CA GLN A 362 -16.32 -6.72 -15.69
C GLN A 362 -14.92 -6.55 -16.29
N GLU A 363 -14.81 -5.77 -17.37
CA GLU A 363 -13.56 -5.41 -18.02
C GLU A 363 -12.63 -4.65 -17.05
N GLN A 364 -13.15 -3.67 -16.29
CA GLN A 364 -12.34 -2.93 -15.33
C GLN A 364 -11.89 -3.76 -14.13
N ILE A 365 -12.75 -4.64 -13.60
CA ILE A 365 -12.36 -5.60 -12.56
C ILE A 365 -11.21 -6.47 -13.07
N THR A 366 -11.36 -7.01 -14.28
CA THR A 366 -10.34 -7.83 -14.94
C THR A 366 -9.03 -7.06 -15.10
N ARG A 367 -9.09 -5.81 -15.59
CA ARG A 367 -7.93 -4.93 -15.73
C ARG A 367 -7.20 -4.70 -14.41
N VAL A 368 -7.92 -4.35 -13.34
CA VAL A 368 -7.31 -4.05 -12.04
C VAL A 368 -6.61 -5.28 -11.46
N LEU A 369 -7.18 -6.48 -11.63
CA LEU A 369 -6.53 -7.72 -11.22
C LEU A 369 -5.31 -8.02 -12.10
N LEU A 370 -5.47 -7.92 -13.42
CA LEU A 370 -4.45 -8.28 -14.41
C LEU A 370 -3.24 -7.35 -14.38
N GLU A 371 -3.45 -6.03 -14.27
CA GLU A 371 -2.37 -5.03 -14.23
C GLU A 371 -1.43 -5.24 -13.04
N ARG A 372 -1.97 -5.80 -11.95
CA ARG A 372 -1.22 -6.16 -10.74
C ARG A 372 -0.51 -7.49 -10.84
N LEU A 373 -0.89 -8.35 -11.79
CA LEU A 373 -0.26 -9.64 -11.99
C LEU A 373 0.85 -9.56 -13.04
N ILE A 374 0.70 -8.82 -14.13
CA ILE A 374 1.67 -8.75 -15.24
C ILE A 374 3.06 -8.22 -14.86
N VAL A 375 3.16 -7.51 -13.73
CA VAL A 375 4.42 -6.94 -13.26
C VAL A 375 5.32 -8.02 -12.69
N ASN A 376 6.58 -7.67 -12.44
CA ASN A 376 7.52 -8.61 -11.84
C ASN A 376 7.04 -9.00 -10.43
N ARG A 377 7.42 -10.21 -10.01
CA ARG A 377 7.21 -10.67 -8.64
C ARG A 377 7.73 -9.64 -7.63
N PRO A 378 7.13 -9.55 -6.43
CA PRO A 378 6.11 -10.44 -5.87
C PRO A 378 4.67 -10.08 -6.30
N HIS A 379 3.76 -11.03 -6.06
CA HIS A 379 2.31 -10.86 -6.27
C HIS A 379 1.57 -11.15 -4.97
N PRO A 380 0.59 -10.33 -4.55
CA PRO A 380 -0.19 -10.61 -3.35
C PRO A 380 -0.97 -11.93 -3.47
N TRP A 381 -1.03 -12.71 -2.40
CA TRP A 381 -1.66 -14.04 -2.41
C TRP A 381 -3.15 -13.98 -2.78
N GLY A 382 -3.91 -13.11 -2.12
CA GLY A 382 -5.35 -12.95 -2.32
C GLY A 382 -5.69 -12.40 -3.71
N LEU A 383 -4.78 -11.61 -4.30
CA LEU A 383 -4.91 -11.14 -5.68
C LEU A 383 -4.87 -12.34 -6.65
N LEU A 384 -3.89 -13.23 -6.49
CA LEU A 384 -3.78 -14.46 -7.29
C LEU A 384 -5.01 -15.34 -7.09
N ILE A 385 -5.42 -15.59 -5.84
CA ILE A 385 -6.59 -16.42 -5.53
C ILE A 385 -7.85 -15.87 -6.20
N THR A 386 -8.11 -14.57 -6.06
CA THR A 386 -9.30 -13.92 -6.63
C THR A 386 -9.30 -14.02 -8.15
N PHE A 387 -8.15 -13.80 -8.80
CA PHE A 387 -8.06 -13.91 -10.25
C PHE A 387 -8.19 -15.37 -10.73
N ILE A 388 -7.57 -16.33 -10.04
CA ILE A 388 -7.67 -17.76 -10.37
C ILE A 388 -9.13 -18.22 -10.26
N GLU A 389 -9.84 -17.82 -9.20
CA GLU A 389 -11.26 -18.12 -9.02
C GLU A 389 -12.11 -17.55 -10.15
N LEU A 390 -11.88 -16.30 -10.54
CA LEU A 390 -12.58 -15.63 -11.63
C LEU A 390 -12.47 -16.39 -12.96
N ILE A 391 -11.27 -16.87 -13.31
CA ILE A 391 -11.03 -17.54 -14.60
C ILE A 391 -11.36 -19.03 -14.62
N LYS A 392 -11.33 -19.70 -13.46
CA LYS A 392 -11.55 -21.16 -13.36
C LYS A 392 -12.99 -21.53 -13.06
N ASN A 393 -13.69 -20.73 -12.27
CA ASN A 393 -15.06 -21.07 -11.88
C ASN A 393 -16.01 -20.75 -13.04
N PRO A 394 -16.69 -21.76 -13.62
CA PRO A 394 -17.55 -21.59 -14.80
C PRO A 394 -18.75 -20.67 -14.54
N THR A 395 -19.10 -20.43 -13.27
CA THR A 395 -20.21 -19.55 -12.87
C THR A 395 -20.03 -18.13 -13.40
N TYR A 396 -18.80 -17.62 -13.45
CA TYR A 396 -18.52 -16.26 -13.94
C TYR A 396 -18.54 -16.15 -15.47
N LYS A 397 -18.54 -17.29 -16.19
CA LYS A 397 -18.49 -17.35 -17.65
C LYS A 397 -17.42 -16.43 -18.24
N PHE A 398 -16.26 -16.33 -17.56
CA PHE A 398 -15.22 -15.34 -17.86
C PHE A 398 -14.81 -15.37 -19.33
N TRP A 399 -14.63 -16.58 -19.89
CA TRP A 399 -14.24 -16.81 -21.27
C TRP A 399 -15.33 -16.56 -22.30
N ASN A 400 -16.54 -16.19 -21.90
CA ASN A 400 -17.64 -15.91 -22.82
C ASN A 400 -17.83 -14.42 -23.09
N HIS A 401 -17.14 -13.54 -22.34
CA HIS A 401 -17.28 -12.09 -22.48
C HIS A 401 -16.48 -11.55 -23.68
N GLU A 402 -17.01 -10.53 -24.37
CA GLU A 402 -16.40 -10.02 -25.60
C GLU A 402 -15.03 -9.38 -25.36
N PHE A 403 -14.84 -8.71 -24.23
CA PHE A 403 -13.56 -8.06 -23.89
C PHE A 403 -12.39 -9.04 -23.75
N VAL A 404 -12.67 -10.35 -23.57
CA VAL A 404 -11.64 -11.40 -23.54
C VAL A 404 -11.30 -11.90 -24.96
N HIS A 405 -12.19 -11.71 -25.94
CA HIS A 405 -11.98 -12.11 -27.34
C HIS A 405 -11.55 -10.96 -28.24
N CYS A 406 -11.14 -9.84 -27.64
CA CYS A 406 -10.83 -8.62 -28.37
C CYS A 406 -9.59 -8.71 -29.27
N ALA A 407 -8.87 -9.84 -29.26
CA ALA A 407 -7.75 -10.11 -30.12
C ALA A 407 -7.50 -11.63 -30.33
N PRO A 408 -7.14 -12.06 -31.56
CA PRO A 408 -7.04 -13.48 -31.94
C PRO A 408 -5.95 -14.27 -31.21
N GLU A 409 -5.00 -13.63 -30.54
CA GLU A 409 -3.98 -14.31 -29.72
C GLU A 409 -4.56 -14.90 -28.43
N ILE A 410 -5.75 -14.47 -27.98
CA ILE A 410 -6.43 -15.00 -26.80
C ILE A 410 -7.18 -16.31 -27.14
N GLU A 411 -7.79 -16.40 -28.32
CA GLU A 411 -8.49 -17.62 -28.80
C GLU A 411 -7.58 -18.85 -28.82
N ASN A 412 -6.32 -18.69 -29.20
CA ASN A 412 -5.34 -19.78 -29.20
C ASN A 412 -4.90 -20.22 -27.78
N GLY A 413 -5.11 -19.39 -26.76
CA GLY A 413 -4.87 -19.71 -25.36
C GLY A 413 -6.02 -20.48 -24.69
N VAL A 414 -7.23 -20.40 -25.24
CA VAL A 414 -8.45 -21.03 -24.69
C VAL A 414 -8.38 -22.56 -24.70
N TYR A 415 -7.61 -23.16 -25.60
CA TYR A 415 -7.40 -24.62 -25.64
C TYR A 415 -6.55 -25.18 -24.48
N PHE A 416 -5.93 -24.33 -23.65
CA PHE A 416 -5.05 -24.76 -22.54
C PHE A 416 -5.79 -24.98 -21.20
N GLY A 417 -7.12 -25.01 -21.19
CA GLY A 417 -7.93 -25.24 -19.98
C GLY A 417 -7.70 -26.58 -19.25
N THR A 418 -6.86 -27.48 -19.77
CA THR A 418 -6.55 -28.78 -19.16
C THR A 418 -5.07 -28.88 -18.80
N GLY A 419 -4.72 -28.43 -17.58
CA GLY A 419 -3.43 -28.66 -16.95
C GLY A 419 -2.36 -27.65 -17.36
N VAL A 420 -2.05 -26.70 -16.48
CA VAL A 420 -1.11 -25.63 -16.85
C VAL A 420 -0.07 -25.37 -15.76
N ASP A 421 1.17 -25.70 -16.13
CA ASP A 421 2.42 -25.27 -15.53
C ASP A 421 2.45 -23.73 -15.37
N SER A 422 2.89 -23.26 -14.21
CA SER A 422 3.09 -21.84 -13.86
C SER A 422 3.67 -20.98 -15.01
N LYS A 423 4.62 -21.50 -15.81
CA LYS A 423 5.26 -20.75 -16.92
C LYS A 423 4.30 -20.38 -18.06
N VAL A 424 3.30 -21.22 -18.33
CA VAL A 424 2.32 -20.99 -19.41
C VAL A 424 1.25 -20.00 -18.96
N VAL A 425 0.83 -20.06 -17.70
CA VAL A 425 -0.03 -19.05 -17.06
C VAL A 425 0.61 -17.65 -17.16
N TRP A 426 1.92 -17.54 -16.93
CA TRP A 426 2.64 -16.27 -17.01
C TRP A 426 2.79 -15.72 -18.44
N ARG A 427 2.94 -16.59 -19.45
CA ARG A 427 2.89 -16.17 -20.87
C ARG A 427 1.50 -15.70 -21.26
N PHE A 428 0.48 -16.42 -20.80
CA PHE A 428 -0.92 -16.10 -21.02
C PHE A 428 -1.31 -14.74 -20.43
N PHE A 429 -0.92 -14.46 -19.18
CA PHE A 429 -1.13 -13.16 -18.53
C PHE A 429 -0.55 -11.98 -19.32
N ARG A 430 0.63 -12.17 -19.91
CA ARG A 430 1.31 -11.14 -20.68
C ARG A 430 0.62 -10.87 -22.02
N THR A 431 0.08 -11.90 -22.67
CA THR A 431 -0.70 -11.79 -23.91
C THR A 431 -2.06 -11.14 -23.66
N LEU A 432 -2.80 -11.59 -22.64
CA LEU A 432 -4.10 -11.02 -22.25
C LEU A 432 -3.98 -9.51 -21.97
N TRP A 433 -2.88 -9.08 -21.36
CA TRP A 433 -2.63 -7.67 -21.05
C TRP A 433 -2.41 -6.77 -22.24
N ILE A 434 -1.55 -7.17 -23.19
CA ILE A 434 -1.23 -6.36 -24.38
C ILE A 434 -2.52 -6.00 -25.14
N LEU A 435 -3.50 -6.89 -25.10
CA LEU A 435 -4.69 -6.86 -25.94
C LEU A 435 -5.86 -6.16 -25.24
N VAL A 436 -6.11 -6.43 -23.95
CA VAL A 436 -7.04 -5.63 -23.12
C VAL A 436 -6.58 -4.18 -23.05
N TRP A 437 -5.26 -3.92 -23.01
CA TRP A 437 -4.72 -2.56 -23.05
C TRP A 437 -4.89 -1.89 -24.43
N GLY A 438 -4.69 -2.64 -25.53
CA GLY A 438 -4.82 -2.14 -26.90
C GLY A 438 -6.24 -1.69 -27.24
N THR A 439 -7.25 -2.45 -26.83
CA THR A 439 -8.67 -2.14 -27.07
C THR A 439 -9.17 -0.98 -26.21
N MET A 440 -8.70 -0.85 -24.98
CA MET A 440 -9.01 0.30 -24.12
C MET A 440 -8.41 1.62 -24.64
N TRP A 441 -7.23 1.57 -25.25
CA TRP A 441 -6.63 2.74 -25.90
C TRP A 441 -7.40 3.13 -27.16
N ALA A 442 -7.83 2.14 -27.96
CA ALA A 442 -8.61 2.38 -29.18
C ALA A 442 -10.03 2.93 -28.91
N ARG A 443 -10.65 2.60 -27.77
CA ARG A 443 -11.99 3.10 -27.39
C ARG A 443 -11.99 4.50 -26.74
N GLY A 444 -10.83 5.17 -26.64
CA GLY A 444 -10.73 6.56 -26.14
C GLY A 444 -11.08 6.73 -24.66
N SER A 445 -11.17 5.63 -23.91
CA SER A 445 -11.79 5.63 -22.58
C SER A 445 -10.95 6.28 -21.48
N TRP A 446 -9.68 6.66 -21.71
CA TRP A 446 -8.79 7.28 -20.69
C TRP A 446 -7.61 8.12 -21.25
N PRO A 447 -7.01 9.03 -20.43
CA PRO A 447 -5.90 9.89 -20.78
C PRO A 447 -4.60 9.11 -20.96
N THR A 448 -3.94 9.46 -22.05
CA THR A 448 -2.65 9.10 -22.65
C THR A 448 -1.41 8.86 -21.75
N ARG A 449 -1.48 8.93 -20.42
CA ARG A 449 -0.28 8.95 -19.54
C ARG A 449 0.14 7.59 -18.93
N GLY A 450 -0.65 6.53 -19.04
CA GLY A 450 -0.30 5.20 -18.50
C GLY A 450 0.67 4.38 -19.37
N SER A 451 0.77 4.71 -20.67
CA SER A 451 1.21 3.77 -21.71
C SER A 451 2.72 3.49 -21.79
N ARG A 452 3.57 4.27 -21.12
CA ARG A 452 5.05 4.11 -21.16
C ARG A 452 5.68 3.64 -19.85
N TRP A 453 4.91 3.55 -18.76
CA TRP A 453 5.38 3.05 -17.47
C TRP A 453 5.90 1.60 -17.55
N LEU A 454 5.25 0.75 -18.34
CA LEU A 454 5.66 -0.64 -18.50
C LEU A 454 6.98 -0.82 -19.26
N ALA A 455 7.35 0.10 -20.15
CA ALA A 455 8.65 0.04 -20.82
C ALA A 455 9.79 0.22 -19.79
N LEU A 456 9.62 1.11 -18.81
CA LEU A 456 10.56 1.27 -17.69
C LEU A 456 10.53 0.09 -16.71
N VAL A 457 9.37 -0.53 -16.44
CA VAL A 457 9.29 -1.69 -15.51
C VAL A 457 9.88 -2.97 -16.13
N THR A 458 9.73 -3.18 -17.43
CA THR A 458 10.27 -4.35 -18.14
C THR A 458 11.78 -4.26 -18.40
N ASP A 459 12.35 -3.05 -18.49
CA ASP A 459 13.79 -2.88 -18.77
C ASP A 459 14.65 -2.94 -17.50
N VAL A 460 14.06 -2.67 -16.33
CA VAL A 460 14.77 -2.77 -15.03
C VAL A 460 14.95 -4.20 -14.55
N GLY A 461 14.10 -5.13 -15.00
CA GLY A 461 14.18 -6.57 -14.66
C GLY A 461 14.97 -7.44 -15.64
N LYS A 462 15.58 -6.87 -16.70
CA LYS A 462 16.39 -7.64 -17.67
C LYS A 462 17.87 -7.80 -17.27
N LYS A 463 18.29 -7.30 -16.10
CA LYS A 463 19.69 -7.28 -15.68
C LYS A 463 19.99 -7.73 -14.24
N GLU A 464 19.07 -8.40 -13.56
CA GLU A 464 19.37 -9.14 -12.33
C GLU A 464 18.90 -10.59 -12.43
#